data_AF-A0AA88V2B4-F1
#
_entry.id   AF-A0AA88V2B4-F1
#
_cell.length_a   1.000
_cell.length_b   1.000
_cell.length_c   1.000
_cell.angle_alpha   90.00
_cell.angle_beta   90.00
_cell.angle_gamma   90.00
#
_symmetry.space_group_name_H-M   'P 1'
#
loop_
_entity.id
_entity.type
_entity.pdbx_description
1 polymer ?
#
loop_
_entity_poly.entity_id
_entity_poly.type
_entity_poly.pdbx_seq_one_letter_code
_entity_poly.pdbx_strand_id
1 'polypeptide(L)'
;SRTARRTFEFGRTYVVRPKAKHQATIVWLHGLGDKGSSWSQILEALPLPNIKWICPTAPTRPVALFGGFPCTAWFDVGDISEDAPDDLEGLDAAAAHVANLLSTEPADSAFPSR
;
A
#
# COMPACT_ATOMS: atom_id res chain seq x y z
N SER A 1 4.60 31.81 2.90
CA SER A 1 5.18 30.80 3.79
C SER A 1 5.32 29.52 2.99
N ARG A 2 6.53 29.00 2.82
CA ARG A 2 6.78 27.82 1.97
C ARG A 2 6.54 26.60 2.85
N THR A 3 5.32 26.04 2.80
CA THR A 3 4.96 24.83 3.56
C THR A 3 5.97 23.74 3.19
N ALA A 4 6.75 23.28 4.16
CA ALA A 4 7.70 22.20 3.94
C ALA A 4 6.90 20.93 3.61
N ARG A 5 7.19 20.29 2.48
CA ARG A 5 6.55 19.04 2.07
C ARG A 5 6.95 17.95 3.07
N ARG A 6 5.99 17.17 3.56
CA ARG A 6 6.25 16.05 4.48
C ARG A 6 7.02 14.96 3.72
N THR A 7 8.07 14.42 4.33
CA THR A 7 8.76 13.23 3.82
C THR A 7 8.07 11.99 4.37
N PHE A 8 7.81 11.01 3.50
CA PHE A 8 7.14 9.76 3.84
C PHE A 8 8.13 8.60 3.71
N GLU A 9 8.50 8.00 4.83
CA GLU A 9 9.36 6.82 4.86
C GLU A 9 8.51 5.55 4.93
N PHE A 10 8.28 4.92 3.79
CA PHE A 10 7.52 3.67 3.71
C PHE A 10 8.30 2.52 4.35
N GLY A 11 7.58 1.64 5.03
CA GLY A 11 8.15 0.46 5.64
C GLY A 11 8.52 -0.62 4.62
N ARG A 12 8.98 -1.75 5.13
CA ARG A 12 9.41 -2.89 4.30
C ARG A 12 8.27 -3.40 3.41
N THR A 13 8.60 -3.64 2.15
CA THR A 13 7.70 -4.31 1.19
C THR A 13 7.98 -5.81 1.15
N TYR A 14 6.91 -6.60 1.10
CA TYR A 14 6.94 -8.06 1.00
C TYR A 14 6.37 -8.48 -0.34
N VAL A 15 7.05 -9.38 -1.04
CA VAL A 15 6.63 -9.83 -2.38
C VAL A 15 6.39 -11.33 -2.35
N VAL A 16 5.16 -11.73 -2.69
CA VAL A 16 4.81 -13.12 -2.93
C VAL A 16 4.87 -13.37 -4.43
N ARG A 17 5.70 -14.32 -4.84
CA ARG A 17 5.88 -14.67 -6.25
C ARG A 17 4.68 -15.51 -6.74
N PRO A 18 4.26 -15.35 -8.01
CA PRO A 18 3.27 -16.23 -8.59
C PRO A 18 3.81 -17.67 -8.63
N LYS A 19 2.93 -18.64 -8.39
CA LYS A 19 3.24 -20.07 -8.38
C LYS A 19 3.15 -20.71 -9.78
N ALA A 20 2.52 -20.03 -10.73
CA ALA A 20 2.40 -20.41 -12.13
C ALA A 20 2.81 -19.23 -13.04
N LYS A 21 2.51 -19.34 -14.34
CA LYS A 21 2.76 -18.24 -15.30
C LYS A 21 2.17 -16.94 -14.74
N HIS A 22 3.02 -15.94 -14.56
CA HIS A 22 2.60 -14.64 -14.06
C HIS A 22 1.63 -13.98 -15.06
N GLN A 23 0.44 -13.60 -14.59
CA GLN A 23 -0.58 -12.94 -15.42
C GLN A 23 -1.07 -11.62 -14.82
N ALA A 24 -0.93 -11.43 -13.51
CA ALA A 24 -1.36 -10.21 -12.84
C ALA A 24 -0.49 -9.92 -11.63
N THR A 25 -0.30 -8.62 -11.35
CA THR A 25 0.29 -8.11 -10.12
C THR A 25 -0.76 -7.33 -9.35
N ILE A 26 -0.84 -7.56 -8.05
CA ILE A 26 -1.71 -6.82 -7.13
C ILE A 26 -0.85 -6.19 -6.03
N VAL A 27 -1.00 -4.88 -5.84
CA VAL A 27 -0.50 -4.20 -4.63
C VAL A 27 -1.60 -4.28 -3.57
N TRP A 28 -1.32 -4.95 -2.44
CA TRP A 28 -2.26 -5.12 -1.34
C TRP A 28 -1.86 -4.23 -0.16
N LEU A 29 -2.73 -3.30 0.20
CA LEU A 29 -2.52 -2.37 1.32
C LEU A 29 -3.14 -2.95 2.60
N HIS A 30 -2.36 -3.05 3.66
CA HIS A 30 -2.86 -3.46 4.97
C HIS A 30 -3.66 -2.34 5.65
N GLY A 31 -4.45 -2.68 6.67
CA GLY A 31 -5.20 -1.71 7.48
C GLY A 31 -4.34 -0.96 8.51
N LEU A 32 -4.93 0.05 9.14
CA LEU A 32 -4.27 0.89 10.16
C LEU A 32 -3.63 0.05 11.28
N GLY A 33 -2.34 0.28 11.56
CA GLY A 33 -1.59 -0.41 12.62
C GLY A 33 -1.03 -1.80 12.26
N ASP A 34 -1.31 -2.31 11.06
CA ASP A 34 -0.80 -3.60 10.57
C ASP A 34 0.48 -3.46 9.71
N LYS A 35 0.97 -4.54 9.09
CA LYS A 35 2.19 -4.58 8.29
C LYS A 35 2.01 -5.44 7.04
N GLY A 36 2.80 -5.17 6.01
CA GLY A 36 2.78 -5.96 4.78
C GLY A 36 3.12 -7.45 4.99
N SER A 37 3.91 -7.78 6.02
CA SER A 37 4.24 -9.17 6.36
C SER A 37 3.01 -10.02 6.69
N SER A 38 2.08 -9.47 7.47
CA SER A 38 0.88 -10.19 7.95
C SER A 38 0.05 -10.66 6.75
N TRP A 39 -0.15 -9.76 5.78
CA TRP A 39 -0.93 -10.04 4.58
C TRP A 39 -0.19 -10.92 3.58
N SER A 40 1.13 -10.78 3.44
CA SER A 40 1.90 -11.62 2.51
C SER A 40 1.75 -13.12 2.81
N GLN A 41 1.70 -13.52 4.08
CA GLN A 41 1.51 -14.91 4.49
C GLN A 41 0.10 -15.42 4.15
N ILE A 42 -0.93 -14.59 4.35
CA ILE A 42 -2.32 -14.92 4.02
C ILE A 42 -2.49 -15.06 2.50
N LEU A 43 -1.97 -14.10 1.74
CA LEU A 43 -2.09 -14.06 0.29
C LEU A 43 -1.32 -15.21 -0.40
N GLU A 44 -0.18 -15.62 0.17
CA GLU A 44 0.56 -16.80 -0.31
C GLU A 44 -0.25 -18.09 -0.19
N ALA A 45 -1.17 -18.21 0.77
CA ALA A 45 -2.00 -19.39 0.95
C ALA A 45 -3.18 -19.47 -0.05
N LEU A 46 -3.54 -18.38 -0.72
CA LEU A 46 -4.68 -18.36 -1.64
C LEU A 46 -4.44 -19.23 -2.89
N PRO A 47 -5.48 -19.88 -3.43
CA PRO A 47 -5.40 -20.70 -4.64
C PRO A 47 -5.41 -19.84 -5.92
N LEU A 48 -4.55 -18.81 -5.97
CA LEU A 48 -4.42 -17.84 -7.07
C LEU A 48 -3.00 -17.91 -7.65
N PRO A 49 -2.66 -18.96 -8.42
CA PRO A 49 -1.28 -19.26 -8.76
C PRO A 49 -0.66 -18.28 -9.75
N ASN A 50 -1.45 -17.53 -10.51
CA ASN A 50 -0.97 -16.62 -11.55
C ASN A 50 -0.71 -15.18 -11.06
N ILE A 51 -0.94 -14.91 -9.77
CA ILE A 51 -0.87 -13.56 -9.18
C ILE A 51 0.45 -13.35 -8.43
N LYS A 52 1.14 -12.26 -8.73
CA LYS A 52 2.19 -11.67 -7.88
C LYS A 52 1.54 -10.72 -6.88
N TRP A 53 1.87 -10.87 -5.60
CA TRP A 53 1.40 -9.94 -4.56
C TRP A 53 2.54 -9.04 -4.10
N ILE A 54 2.31 -7.74 -4.07
CA ILE A 54 3.20 -6.75 -3.49
C ILE A 54 2.50 -6.18 -2.26
N CYS A 55 3.03 -6.46 -1.08
CA CYS A 55 2.46 -6.07 0.21
C CYS A 55 3.40 -5.03 0.86
N PRO A 56 3.27 -3.74 0.52
CA PRO A 56 4.05 -2.68 1.17
C PRO A 56 3.60 -2.50 2.63
N THR A 57 4.46 -1.86 3.43
CA THR A 57 4.11 -1.43 4.79
C THR A 57 4.03 0.09 4.81
N ALA A 58 2.95 0.64 5.35
CA ALA A 58 2.76 2.07 5.47
C ALA A 58 3.87 2.71 6.34
N PRO A 59 4.12 4.03 6.21
CA PRO A 59 5.00 4.75 7.13
C PRO A 59 4.50 4.64 8.57
N THR A 60 5.44 4.55 9.51
CA THR A 60 5.12 4.76 10.93
C THR A 60 4.96 6.26 11.16
N ARG A 61 3.79 6.70 11.60
CA ARG A 61 3.48 8.11 11.83
C ARG A 61 2.49 8.31 12.98
N PRO A 62 2.48 9.49 13.62
CA PRO A 62 1.41 9.88 14.52
C PRO A 62 0.07 9.85 13.81
N VAL A 63 -0.97 9.34 14.49
CA VAL A 63 -2.35 9.32 13.97
C VAL A 63 -3.25 10.14 14.88
N ALA A 64 -3.91 11.15 14.34
CA ALA A 64 -4.73 12.09 15.11
C ALA A 64 -5.88 11.40 15.86
N LEU A 65 -6.55 10.44 15.23
CA LEU A 65 -7.60 9.60 15.83
C LEU A 65 -7.14 8.87 17.09
N PHE A 66 -5.84 8.57 17.21
CA PHE A 66 -5.25 7.91 18.37
C PHE A 66 -4.50 8.87 19.29
N GLY A 67 -4.84 10.17 19.26
CA GLY A 67 -4.18 11.18 20.09
C GLY A 67 -2.70 11.37 19.74
N GLY A 68 -2.31 11.09 18.49
CA GLY A 68 -0.93 11.17 18.03
C GLY A 68 -0.07 9.93 18.31
N PHE A 69 -0.66 8.83 18.77
CA PHE A 69 0.09 7.58 18.96
C PHE A 69 0.68 7.09 17.62
N PRO A 70 1.99 6.74 17.57
CA PRO A 70 2.63 6.33 16.33
C PRO A 70 2.26 4.90 15.95
N CYS A 71 1.67 4.71 14.78
CA CYS A 71 1.45 3.41 14.18
C CYS A 71 1.59 3.49 12.64
N THR A 72 1.47 2.35 11.96
CA THR A 72 1.55 2.29 10.50
C THR A 72 0.26 2.81 9.87
N ALA A 73 0.34 3.93 9.16
CA ALA A 73 -0.82 4.57 8.53
C ALA A 73 -0.44 5.16 7.17
N TRP A 74 -1.28 4.95 6.15
CA TRP A 74 -1.07 5.45 4.79
C TRP A 74 -1.24 6.96 4.70
N PHE A 75 -2.17 7.50 5.47
CA PHE A 75 -2.50 8.91 5.61
C PHE A 75 -3.01 9.15 7.05
N ASP A 76 -3.00 10.40 7.51
CA ASP A 76 -3.53 10.75 8.82
C ASP A 76 -5.07 10.79 8.79
N VAL A 77 -5.69 10.43 9.91
CA VAL A 77 -7.15 10.43 10.09
C VAL A 77 -7.43 11.05 11.44
N GLY A 78 -8.23 12.12 11.47
CA GLY A 78 -8.64 12.80 12.70
C GLY A 78 -9.93 12.26 13.31
N ASP A 79 -10.87 11.85 12.48
CA ASP A 79 -12.19 11.33 12.87
C ASP A 79 -12.71 10.34 11.81
N ILE A 80 -13.61 9.44 12.20
CA ILE A 80 -14.28 8.50 11.28
C ILE A 80 -15.64 9.11 10.88
N SER A 81 -15.57 10.18 10.10
CA SER A 81 -16.73 10.91 9.56
C SER A 81 -16.43 11.35 8.12
N GLU A 82 -17.44 11.37 7.26
CA GLU A 82 -17.33 11.88 5.89
C GLU A 82 -17.04 13.40 5.85
N ASP A 83 -17.38 14.11 6.93
CA ASP A 83 -17.12 15.55 7.07
C ASP A 83 -15.72 15.86 7.64
N ALA A 84 -14.95 14.83 8.02
CA ALA A 84 -13.62 15.01 8.59
C ALA A 84 -12.65 15.55 7.51
N PRO A 85 -11.74 16.47 7.86
CA PRO A 85 -10.73 16.93 6.92
C PRO A 85 -9.82 15.80 6.42
N ASP A 86 -9.64 15.70 5.11
CA ASP A 86 -8.74 14.71 4.50
C ASP A 86 -7.27 15.13 4.57
N ASP A 87 -6.39 14.17 4.91
CA ASP A 87 -4.94 14.30 4.74
C ASP A 87 -4.54 14.10 3.25
N LEU A 88 -4.89 15.07 2.40
CA LEU A 88 -4.67 15.00 0.95
C LEU A 88 -3.21 14.73 0.57
N GLU A 89 -2.26 15.36 1.26
CA GLU A 89 -0.83 15.13 0.99
C GLU A 89 -0.42 13.69 1.35
N GLY A 90 -0.98 13.11 2.41
CA GLY A 90 -0.76 11.71 2.77
C GLY A 90 -1.39 10.73 1.78
N LEU A 91 -2.63 11.02 1.35
CA LEU A 91 -3.32 10.26 0.31
C LEU A 91 -2.53 10.28 -1.01
N ASP A 92 -2.10 11.45 -1.46
CA ASP A 92 -1.29 11.61 -2.67
C ASP A 92 0.04 10.85 -2.57
N ALA A 93 0.71 10.91 -1.42
CA ALA A 93 1.95 10.19 -1.19
C ALA A 93 1.76 8.67 -1.23
N ALA A 94 0.69 8.15 -0.61
CA ALA A 94 0.35 6.73 -0.64
C ALA A 94 -0.01 6.28 -2.07
N ALA A 95 -0.83 7.05 -2.79
CA ALA A 95 -1.19 6.76 -4.18
C ALA A 95 0.03 6.75 -5.10
N ALA A 96 0.92 7.75 -4.98
CA ALA A 96 2.17 7.80 -5.73
C ALA A 96 3.09 6.62 -5.40
N HIS A 97 3.16 6.19 -4.14
CA HIS A 97 3.92 5.00 -3.76
C HIS A 97 3.38 3.73 -4.42
N VAL A 98 2.06 3.53 -4.41
CA VAL A 98 1.40 2.40 -5.10
C VAL A 98 1.67 2.43 -6.60
N ALA A 99 1.53 3.60 -7.24
CA ALA A 99 1.80 3.77 -8.66
C ALA A 99 3.27 3.43 -9.00
N ASN A 100 4.22 3.86 -8.17
CA ASN A 100 5.64 3.53 -8.36
C ASN A 100 5.90 2.02 -8.22
N LEU A 101 5.27 1.34 -7.27
CA LEU A 101 5.39 -0.12 -7.14
C LEU A 101 4.90 -0.83 -8.41
N LEU A 102 3.77 -0.38 -8.96
CA LEU A 102 3.19 -0.93 -10.19
C LEU A 102 3.96 -0.56 -11.45
N SER A 103 4.66 0.58 -11.49
CA SER A 103 5.46 0.99 -12.66
C SER A 103 6.62 0.05 -13.00
N THR A 104 6.96 -0.84 -12.06
CA THR A 104 7.98 -1.88 -12.28
C THR A 104 7.45 -3.08 -13.08
N GLU A 105 6.13 -3.18 -13.25
CA GLU A 105 5.52 -4.21 -14.08
C GLU A 105 5.56 -3.81 -15.56
N PRO A 106 5.78 -4.77 -16.48
CA PRO A 106 5.73 -4.50 -17.91
C PRO A 106 4.32 -4.01 -18.28
N ALA A 107 4.24 -2.92 -19.04
CA ALA A 107 2.99 -2.32 -19.50
C ALA A 107 2.14 -3.26 -20.37
N ASP A 108 2.76 -4.31 -20.92
CA ASP A 108 2.15 -5.18 -21.90
C ASP A 108 2.74 -6.59 -21.82
N SER A 109 2.22 -7.42 -20.91
CA SER A 109 2.41 -8.87 -20.96
C SER A 109 1.20 -9.49 -21.67
N ALA A 110 0.98 -9.07 -22.93
CA ALA A 110 0.18 -9.71 -23.97
C ALA A 110 -0.78 -10.78 -23.41
N PHE A 111 -1.95 -10.36 -22.95
CA PHE A 111 -3.08 -11.27 -22.82
C PHE A 111 -3.31 -11.83 -24.23
N PRO A 112 -3.09 -13.13 -24.47
CA PRO A 112 -3.47 -13.71 -25.75
C PRO A 112 -4.97 -13.51 -25.85
N SER A 113 -5.41 -12.74 -26.84
CA SER A 113 -6.81 -12.65 -27.24
C SER A 113 -7.33 -14.08 -27.37
N ARG A 114 -8.25 -14.46 -26.47
CA ARG A 114 -9.01 -15.70 -26.62
C ARG A 114 -10.01 -15.57 -27.75
#